data_AF-A0A522SH02-F1
#
_entry.id   AF-A0A522SH02-F1
#
_cell.length_a   1.000
_cell.length_b   1.000
_cell.length_c   1.000
_cell.angle_alpha   90.00
_cell.angle_beta   90.00
_cell.angle_gamma   90.00
#
_symmetry.space_group_name_H-M   'P 1'
#
loop_
_entity.id
_entity.type
_entity.pdbx_description
1 polymer ?
#
loop_
_entity_poly.entity_id
_entity_poly.type
_entity_poly.pdbx_seq_one_letter_code
_entity_poly.pdbx_strand_id
1 'polypeptide(L)'
;MRGAPVLSGTAGALLSVLDACLLTGFGGTTLQSLVVAGGIATATVTSGGAFPPNAVVLLSGAAPTELNGECRVLASTATSFTFATSAADGAATGTITVKIAGFGDAWEKRYGGTNKAVYRSTDTLSAQHFLRVDDGADARWARVAGYTAMTDVDTGTGLFPTAAQVTESRWLKSYVTSTAAIKWRLFADSRAFILAIAPGTSINAAYTAAPARGFGDPLPFDWAGDPWSTFLSVQGSVVETDLANGAIDSAYTAGATGALALSMDRAGANVSPNGSVRTLTGGANVSGASATFGALANDAPNGRVITTPMLAFAPAADLRARLPGVVHIPQTVGAAVADGDVLTGNSAAGARLYKAVATGTRGQALPSGVYLVDITGPWR
;
A
#
# COMPACT_ATOMS: atom_id res chain seq x y z
N MET A 1 -12.40 1.85 10.97
CA MET A 1 -13.07 1.36 9.74
C MET A 1 -13.85 0.12 10.13
N ARG A 2 -15.08 -0.06 9.61
CA ARG A 2 -15.92 -1.23 9.94
C ARG A 2 -15.21 -2.53 9.55
N GLY A 3 -15.15 -3.48 10.48
CA GLY A 3 -14.69 -4.86 10.25
C GLY A 3 -13.30 -5.02 9.64
N ALA A 4 -12.42 -4.03 9.81
CA ALA A 4 -11.04 -4.14 9.35
C ALA A 4 -10.31 -5.24 10.13
N PRO A 5 -9.51 -6.09 9.47
CA PRO A 5 -8.71 -7.10 10.15
C PRO A 5 -7.73 -6.47 11.13
N VAL A 6 -7.52 -7.15 12.26
CA VAL A 6 -6.61 -6.71 13.30
C VAL A 6 -5.20 -7.18 12.95
N LEU A 7 -4.32 -6.24 12.60
CA LEU A 7 -2.88 -6.50 12.59
C LEU A 7 -2.37 -6.42 14.03
N SER A 8 -1.49 -7.35 14.39
CA SER A 8 -0.91 -7.44 15.74
C SER A 8 0.42 -8.21 15.69
N GLY A 9 1.08 -8.32 16.84
CA GLY A 9 2.24 -9.18 17.03
C GLY A 9 1.86 -10.64 17.28
N THR A 10 0.97 -11.21 16.48
CA THR A 10 0.60 -12.64 16.48
C THR A 10 0.83 -13.27 15.11
N ALA A 11 1.11 -14.57 15.07
CA ALA A 11 1.25 -15.30 13.81
C ALA A 11 -0.05 -15.24 12.98
N GLY A 12 0.07 -15.14 11.66
CA GLY A 12 -1.06 -15.05 10.71
C GLY A 12 -1.81 -13.71 10.66
N ALA A 13 -1.48 -12.73 11.53
CA ALA A 13 -2.16 -11.44 11.56
C ALA A 13 -1.96 -10.61 10.28
N LEU A 14 -0.76 -10.65 9.68
CA LEU A 14 -0.52 -9.96 8.41
C LEU A 14 -1.22 -10.68 7.26
N LEU A 15 -1.24 -12.02 7.26
CA LEU A 15 -1.97 -12.76 6.23
C LEU A 15 -3.46 -12.42 6.26
N SER A 16 -4.05 -12.26 7.44
CA SER A 16 -5.44 -11.82 7.59
C SER A 16 -5.69 -10.44 6.97
N VAL A 17 -4.72 -9.52 7.07
CA VAL A 17 -4.79 -8.19 6.42
C VAL A 17 -4.70 -8.33 4.90
N LEU A 18 -3.72 -9.09 4.40
CA LEU A 18 -3.49 -9.27 2.97
C LEU A 18 -4.68 -9.99 2.31
N ASP A 19 -5.23 -11.03 2.93
CA ASP A 19 -6.41 -11.75 2.43
C ASP A 19 -7.63 -10.85 2.30
N ALA A 20 -7.91 -10.09 3.37
CA ALA A 20 -9.04 -9.18 3.38
C ALA A 20 -8.90 -8.07 2.34
N CYS A 21 -7.70 -7.54 2.13
CA CYS A 21 -7.50 -6.42 1.20
C CYS A 21 -7.34 -6.88 -0.24
N LEU A 22 -6.54 -7.91 -0.50
CA LEU A 22 -6.21 -8.35 -1.85
C LEU A 22 -7.24 -9.32 -2.42
N LEU A 23 -8.04 -10.01 -1.59
CA LEU A 23 -8.93 -11.06 -2.06
C LEU A 23 -10.40 -10.75 -1.74
N THR A 24 -10.77 -10.80 -0.46
CA THR A 24 -12.19 -10.97 -0.10
C THR A 24 -12.94 -9.67 0.18
N GLY A 25 -12.24 -8.58 0.47
CA GLY A 25 -12.84 -7.41 1.11
C GLY A 25 -13.18 -7.68 2.58
N PHE A 26 -13.74 -6.68 3.28
CA PHE A 26 -14.07 -6.82 4.70
C PHE A 26 -15.19 -5.87 5.15
N GLY A 27 -15.65 -6.02 6.39
CA GLY A 27 -16.66 -5.15 6.96
C GLY A 27 -18.06 -5.30 6.35
N GLY A 28 -18.39 -6.50 5.88
CA GLY A 28 -19.67 -6.82 5.27
C GLY A 28 -20.86 -6.57 6.20
N THR A 29 -21.94 -6.00 5.66
CA THR A 29 -23.21 -5.82 6.36
C THR A 29 -24.36 -5.70 5.35
N THR A 30 -25.60 -5.81 5.85
CA THR A 30 -26.81 -5.57 5.05
C THR A 30 -27.26 -4.12 5.22
N LEU A 31 -27.61 -3.45 4.12
CA LEU A 31 -28.18 -2.11 4.17
C LEU A 31 -29.60 -2.15 4.75
N GLN A 32 -29.95 -1.15 5.54
CA GLN A 32 -31.33 -0.91 5.97
C GLN A 32 -32.15 -0.25 4.86
N SER A 33 -31.51 0.64 4.09
CA SER A 33 -32.11 1.30 2.95
C SER A 33 -31.03 1.79 1.98
N LEU A 34 -31.43 1.98 0.73
CA LEU A 34 -30.65 2.63 -0.31
C LEU A 34 -31.59 3.47 -1.15
N VAL A 35 -31.38 4.78 -1.20
CA VAL A 35 -32.27 5.72 -1.91
C VAL A 35 -31.43 6.62 -2.80
N VAL A 36 -31.83 6.74 -4.07
CA VAL A 36 -31.21 7.63 -5.04
C VAL A 36 -32.01 8.91 -5.16
N ALA A 37 -31.33 10.06 -5.08
CA ALA A 37 -31.90 11.37 -5.34
C ALA A 37 -30.85 12.27 -6.02
N GLY A 38 -31.19 12.82 -7.19
CA GLY A 38 -30.34 13.76 -7.90
C GLY A 38 -28.96 13.19 -8.27
N GLY A 39 -28.89 11.91 -8.62
CA GLY A 39 -27.64 11.22 -8.96
C GLY A 39 -26.74 10.86 -7.77
N ILE A 40 -27.23 11.02 -6.54
CA ILE A 40 -26.55 10.59 -5.32
C ILE A 40 -27.37 9.50 -4.64
N ALA A 41 -26.75 8.33 -4.47
CA ALA A 41 -27.29 7.25 -3.67
C ALA A 41 -26.89 7.43 -2.21
N THR A 42 -27.87 7.36 -1.30
CA THR A 42 -27.66 7.37 0.15
C THR A 42 -28.00 5.99 0.71
N ALA A 43 -26.96 5.32 1.21
CA ALA A 43 -27.07 4.01 1.85
C ALA A 43 -27.13 4.17 3.37
N THR A 44 -28.06 3.46 4.01
CA THR A 44 -28.19 3.41 5.47
C THR A 44 -27.78 2.03 5.97
N VAL A 45 -27.00 2.00 7.05
CA VAL A 45 -26.51 0.79 7.70
C VAL A 45 -26.86 0.81 9.18
N THR A 46 -27.00 -0.38 9.76
CA THR A 46 -27.02 -0.52 11.22
C THR A 46 -25.74 0.06 11.81
N SER A 47 -25.77 0.62 13.02
CA SER A 47 -24.58 1.11 13.69
C SER A 47 -23.51 0.01 13.81
N GLY A 48 -22.22 0.38 13.84
CA GLY A 48 -21.11 -0.59 13.88
C GLY A 48 -19.89 -0.22 13.03
N GLY A 49 -19.62 1.09 12.88
CA GLY A 49 -18.47 1.62 12.14
C GLY A 49 -18.83 2.19 10.77
N ALA A 50 -18.16 3.29 10.40
CA ALA A 50 -18.37 3.99 9.14
C ALA A 50 -17.60 3.34 7.98
N PHE A 51 -18.13 3.52 6.77
CA PHE A 51 -17.41 3.36 5.50
C PHE A 51 -16.74 4.71 5.18
N PRO A 52 -15.42 4.86 5.35
CA PRO A 52 -14.81 6.18 5.33
C PRO A 52 -14.87 6.80 3.92
N PRO A 53 -14.95 8.14 3.82
CA PRO A 53 -14.83 8.83 2.53
C PRO A 53 -13.60 8.38 1.74
N ASN A 54 -13.77 8.28 0.42
CA ASN A 54 -12.81 7.77 -0.57
C ASN A 54 -12.54 6.27 -0.52
N ALA A 55 -13.11 5.51 0.42
CA ALA A 55 -13.08 4.05 0.34
C ALA A 55 -13.91 3.57 -0.86
N VAL A 56 -13.50 2.45 -1.44
CA VAL A 56 -14.29 1.71 -2.43
C VAL A 56 -15.05 0.61 -1.70
N VAL A 57 -16.37 0.59 -1.89
CA VAL A 57 -17.27 -0.43 -1.36
C VAL A 57 -17.87 -1.22 -2.50
N LEU A 58 -18.16 -2.50 -2.26
CA LEU A 58 -18.84 -3.39 -3.19
C LEU A 58 -20.28 -3.61 -2.70
N LEU A 59 -21.26 -3.23 -3.53
CA LEU A 59 -22.67 -3.47 -3.30
C LEU A 59 -23.15 -4.68 -4.11
N SER A 60 -24.07 -5.46 -3.53
CA SER A 60 -24.72 -6.59 -4.21
C SER A 60 -26.14 -6.79 -3.70
N GLY A 61 -27.04 -7.29 -4.55
CA GLY A 61 -28.43 -7.60 -4.21
C GLY A 61 -29.42 -6.43 -4.36
N ALA A 62 -29.01 -5.31 -4.96
CA ALA A 62 -29.87 -4.17 -5.25
C ALA A 62 -30.66 -4.34 -6.55
N ALA A 63 -31.92 -3.90 -6.51
CA ALA A 63 -32.76 -3.61 -7.67
C ALA A 63 -33.16 -2.12 -7.61
N PRO A 64 -32.78 -1.27 -8.58
CA PRO A 64 -32.21 -1.61 -9.89
C PRO A 64 -30.77 -2.14 -9.84
N THR A 65 -30.43 -2.99 -10.81
CA THR A 65 -29.15 -3.73 -10.82
C THR A 65 -27.93 -2.84 -11.03
N GLU A 66 -28.13 -1.64 -11.56
CA GLU A 66 -27.11 -0.60 -11.76
C GLU A 66 -26.47 -0.10 -10.46
N LEU A 67 -27.12 -0.33 -9.32
CA LEU A 67 -26.60 0.01 -7.99
C LEU A 67 -25.65 -1.06 -7.42
N ASN A 68 -25.50 -2.20 -8.09
CA ASN A 68 -24.54 -3.23 -7.72
C ASN A 68 -23.16 -2.95 -8.32
N GLY A 69 -22.12 -3.49 -7.68
CA GLY A 69 -20.74 -3.30 -8.09
C GLY A 69 -19.98 -2.35 -7.16
N GLU A 70 -18.78 -1.97 -7.59
CA GLU A 70 -17.91 -1.09 -6.82
C GLU A 70 -18.34 0.38 -6.94
N CYS A 71 -18.42 1.08 -5.81
CA CYS A 71 -18.60 2.51 -5.79
C CYS A 71 -17.70 3.18 -4.76
N ARG A 72 -17.35 4.45 -5.03
CA ARG A 72 -16.51 5.25 -4.14
C ARG A 72 -17.38 6.08 -3.20
N VAL A 73 -17.10 5.96 -1.90
CA VAL A 73 -17.79 6.72 -0.86
C VAL A 73 -17.43 8.20 -0.95
N LEU A 74 -18.43 9.07 -1.04
CA LEU A 74 -18.26 10.52 -1.08
C LEU A 74 -18.29 11.13 0.32
N ALA A 75 -19.32 10.81 1.09
CA ALA A 75 -19.48 11.24 2.47
C ALA A 75 -19.99 10.07 3.34
N SER A 76 -19.70 10.12 4.63
CA SER A 76 -20.17 9.11 5.58
C SER A 76 -20.45 9.72 6.93
N THR A 77 -21.46 9.19 7.60
CA THR A 77 -21.75 9.35 9.01
C THR A 77 -21.53 8.01 9.74
N ALA A 78 -21.93 7.91 11.01
CA ALA A 78 -21.88 6.65 11.75
C ALA A 78 -22.86 5.57 11.22
N THR A 79 -23.91 5.97 10.52
CA THR A 79 -25.02 5.09 10.08
C THR A 79 -25.39 5.25 8.61
N SER A 80 -24.73 6.13 7.87
CA SER A 80 -25.00 6.32 6.44
C SER A 80 -23.74 6.63 5.66
N PHE A 81 -23.78 6.38 4.36
CA PHE A 81 -22.78 6.85 3.41
C PHE A 81 -23.42 7.17 2.06
N THR A 82 -22.75 7.99 1.26
CA THR A 82 -23.23 8.39 -0.06
C THR A 82 -22.24 8.03 -1.16
N PHE A 83 -22.76 7.82 -2.37
CA PHE A 83 -21.96 7.62 -3.58
C PHE A 83 -22.69 8.17 -4.81
N ALA A 84 -21.94 8.54 -5.84
CA ALA A 84 -22.50 8.98 -7.12
C ALA A 84 -23.02 7.78 -7.92
N THR A 85 -24.15 7.96 -8.60
CA THR A 85 -24.75 6.95 -9.47
C THR A 85 -25.51 7.61 -10.61
N SER A 86 -25.66 6.90 -11.73
CA SER A 86 -26.53 7.28 -12.84
C SER A 86 -27.92 6.63 -12.77
N ALA A 87 -28.17 5.78 -11.76
CA ALA A 87 -29.47 5.14 -11.58
C ALA A 87 -30.58 6.17 -11.37
N ALA A 88 -31.80 5.85 -11.80
CA ALA A 88 -32.95 6.71 -11.62
C ALA A 88 -33.28 6.95 -10.14
N ASP A 89 -33.85 8.12 -9.84
CA ASP A 89 -34.29 8.48 -8.50
C ASP A 89 -35.35 7.50 -7.97
N GLY A 90 -35.21 7.11 -6.70
CA GLY A 90 -36.10 6.15 -6.06
C GLY A 90 -35.42 5.30 -4.99
N ALA A 91 -36.22 4.54 -4.25
CA ALA A 91 -35.73 3.57 -3.28
C ALA A 91 -35.36 2.26 -3.99
N ALA A 92 -34.15 1.78 -3.74
CA ALA A 92 -33.74 0.46 -4.19
C ALA A 92 -34.42 -0.62 -3.32
N THR A 93 -34.68 -1.76 -3.93
CA THR A 93 -35.27 -2.94 -3.30
C THR A 93 -34.29 -4.12 -3.33
N GLY A 94 -34.63 -5.20 -2.64
CA GLY A 94 -33.79 -6.39 -2.51
C GLY A 94 -33.02 -6.47 -1.19
N THR A 95 -32.33 -7.59 -0.97
CA THR A 95 -31.44 -7.77 0.18
C THR A 95 -30.07 -7.24 -0.18
N ILE A 96 -29.87 -5.95 0.05
CA ILE A 96 -28.66 -5.25 -0.38
C ILE A 96 -27.56 -5.44 0.66
N THR A 97 -26.43 -6.00 0.24
CA THR A 97 -25.22 -6.15 1.05
C THR A 97 -24.16 -5.17 0.59
N VAL A 98 -23.34 -4.72 1.53
CA VAL A 98 -22.19 -3.86 1.27
C VAL A 98 -20.98 -4.34 2.07
N LYS A 99 -19.80 -4.24 1.47
CA LYS A 99 -18.51 -4.43 2.16
C LYS A 99 -17.47 -3.48 1.58
N ILE A 100 -16.35 -3.29 2.28
CA ILE A 100 -15.15 -2.72 1.66
C ILE A 100 -14.71 -3.68 0.55
N ALA A 101 -14.49 -3.15 -0.64
CA ALA A 101 -14.02 -3.94 -1.77
C ALA A 101 -12.59 -4.43 -1.52
N GLY A 102 -12.34 -5.68 -1.87
CA GLY A 102 -10.98 -6.22 -1.99
C GLY A 102 -10.61 -6.32 -3.47
N PHE A 103 -9.34 -6.59 -3.77
CA PHE A 103 -8.84 -6.70 -5.15
C PHE A 103 -8.92 -8.13 -5.73
N GLY A 104 -9.88 -8.95 -5.29
CA GLY A 104 -9.94 -10.39 -5.58
C GLY A 104 -10.14 -10.76 -7.05
N ASP A 105 -10.55 -9.80 -7.88
CA ASP A 105 -10.64 -9.99 -9.34
C ASP A 105 -9.27 -9.82 -10.05
N ALA A 106 -8.29 -9.23 -9.36
CA ALA A 106 -6.96 -8.91 -9.89
C ALA A 106 -5.80 -9.55 -9.11
N TRP A 107 -6.08 -10.20 -7.98
CA TRP A 107 -5.10 -10.89 -7.14
C TRP A 107 -5.62 -12.25 -6.70
N GLU A 108 -4.71 -13.19 -6.53
CA GLU A 108 -5.02 -14.50 -5.96
C GLU A 108 -4.03 -14.91 -4.87
N LYS A 109 -4.50 -15.77 -3.96
CA LYS A 109 -3.63 -16.60 -3.13
C LYS A 109 -3.43 -17.93 -3.84
N ARG A 110 -2.31 -18.08 -4.53
CA ARG A 110 -2.01 -19.27 -5.34
C ARG A 110 -1.73 -20.51 -4.50
N TYR A 111 -1.04 -20.33 -3.38
CA TYR A 111 -0.66 -21.40 -2.45
C TYR A 111 -0.82 -20.94 -1.00
N GLY A 112 -1.08 -21.88 -0.10
CA GLY A 112 -1.26 -21.62 1.32
C GLY A 112 -0.68 -22.74 2.19
N GLY A 113 -0.34 -22.39 3.43
CA GLY A 113 0.10 -23.31 4.48
C GLY A 113 -0.12 -22.67 5.85
N THR A 114 0.27 -23.36 6.92
CA THR A 114 0.14 -22.84 8.29
C THR A 114 0.92 -21.54 8.44
N ASN A 115 0.20 -20.42 8.59
CA ASN A 115 0.76 -19.06 8.65
C ASN A 115 1.66 -18.71 7.45
N LYS A 116 1.40 -19.31 6.28
CA LYS A 116 2.12 -19.00 5.04
C LYS A 116 1.13 -18.80 3.89
N ALA A 117 1.44 -17.89 2.99
CA ALA A 117 0.68 -17.68 1.76
C ALA A 117 1.58 -17.23 0.62
N VAL A 118 1.16 -17.54 -0.60
CA VAL A 118 1.76 -17.02 -1.82
C VAL A 118 0.71 -16.24 -2.60
N TYR A 119 0.97 -14.95 -2.82
CA TYR A 119 0.10 -14.05 -3.57
C TYR A 119 0.71 -13.72 -4.93
N ARG A 120 -0.14 -13.48 -5.94
CA ARG A 120 0.27 -12.85 -7.20
C ARG A 120 -0.87 -12.09 -7.83
N SER A 121 -0.53 -11.17 -8.73
CA SER A 121 -1.50 -10.55 -9.63
C SER A 121 -1.99 -11.57 -10.67
N THR A 122 -3.29 -11.52 -10.98
CA THR A 122 -3.92 -12.28 -12.07
C THR A 122 -4.04 -11.46 -13.36
N ASP A 123 -3.68 -10.17 -13.32
CA ASP A 123 -3.69 -9.29 -14.49
C ASP A 123 -2.75 -9.86 -15.56
N THR A 124 -3.26 -10.01 -16.79
CA THR A 124 -2.49 -10.54 -17.93
C THR A 124 -1.34 -9.64 -18.37
N LEU A 125 -1.36 -8.35 -17.97
CA LEU A 125 -0.28 -7.40 -18.19
C LEU A 125 0.72 -7.36 -17.02
N SER A 126 0.57 -8.26 -16.05
CA SER A 126 1.54 -8.47 -14.98
C SER A 126 2.63 -9.46 -15.40
N ALA A 127 3.80 -9.37 -14.77
CA ALA A 127 4.79 -10.45 -14.83
C ALA A 127 4.32 -11.73 -14.11
N GLN A 128 3.24 -11.67 -13.32
CA GLN A 128 2.64 -12.79 -12.58
C GLN A 128 3.62 -13.51 -11.64
N HIS A 129 4.66 -12.81 -11.22
CA HIS A 129 5.59 -13.26 -10.18
C HIS A 129 4.90 -13.37 -8.82
N PHE A 130 5.50 -14.15 -7.95
CA PHE A 130 4.91 -14.60 -6.70
C PHE A 130 5.52 -13.88 -5.50
N LEU A 131 4.68 -13.38 -4.60
CA LEU A 131 5.06 -12.94 -3.26
C LEU A 131 4.76 -14.07 -2.26
N ARG A 132 5.80 -14.68 -1.71
CA ARG A 132 5.69 -15.57 -0.55
C ARG A 132 5.73 -14.73 0.73
N VAL A 133 4.77 -14.96 1.61
CA VAL A 133 4.72 -14.40 2.96
C VAL A 133 4.67 -15.53 3.97
N ASP A 134 5.63 -15.57 4.88
CA ASP A 134 5.69 -16.48 6.02
C ASP A 134 5.55 -15.67 7.30
N ASP A 135 4.36 -15.75 7.87
CA ASP A 135 3.88 -15.02 9.05
C ASP A 135 3.79 -15.95 10.28
N GLY A 136 4.61 -17.00 10.30
CA GLY A 136 4.57 -18.06 11.32
C GLY A 136 5.82 -18.14 12.20
N ALA A 137 7.00 -17.89 11.64
CA ALA A 137 8.27 -18.13 12.33
C ALA A 137 8.54 -17.16 13.50
N ASP A 138 8.13 -15.90 13.38
CA ASP A 138 8.23 -14.88 14.42
C ASP A 138 6.92 -14.07 14.45
N ALA A 139 6.30 -13.98 15.62
CA ALA A 139 5.02 -13.30 15.77
C ALA A 139 5.09 -11.79 15.45
N ARG A 140 6.26 -11.17 15.51
CA ARG A 140 6.49 -9.74 15.23
C ARG A 140 6.80 -9.44 13.77
N TRP A 141 7.33 -10.42 13.04
CA TRP A 141 7.90 -10.23 11.71
C TRP A 141 7.29 -11.21 10.71
N ALA A 142 6.92 -10.71 9.54
CA ALA A 142 6.62 -11.57 8.41
C ALA A 142 7.85 -11.68 7.52
N ARG A 143 8.32 -12.90 7.24
CA ARG A 143 9.36 -13.13 6.23
C ARG A 143 8.73 -13.06 4.85
N VAL A 144 9.36 -12.34 3.94
CA VAL A 144 8.86 -12.13 2.58
C VAL A 144 9.91 -12.48 1.54
N ALA A 145 9.47 -13.04 0.42
CA ALA A 145 10.34 -13.35 -0.71
C ALA A 145 9.54 -13.29 -2.01
N GLY A 146 10.17 -12.79 -3.06
CA GLY A 146 9.69 -12.84 -4.43
C GLY A 146 10.20 -14.09 -5.14
N TYR A 147 9.38 -14.65 -6.02
CA TYR A 147 9.78 -15.76 -6.89
C TYR A 147 9.23 -15.54 -8.30
N THR A 148 10.01 -15.89 -9.32
CA THR A 148 9.53 -15.88 -10.71
C THR A 148 8.61 -17.06 -11.01
N ALA A 149 8.78 -18.18 -10.32
CA ALA A 149 7.92 -19.35 -10.40
C ALA A 149 7.83 -20.08 -9.06
N MET A 150 6.67 -20.64 -8.74
CA MET A 150 6.46 -21.49 -7.57
C MET A 150 5.57 -22.68 -7.92
N THR A 151 5.80 -23.82 -7.28
CA THR A 151 4.98 -25.04 -7.41
C THR A 151 4.14 -25.31 -6.16
N ASP A 152 4.56 -24.79 -5.01
CA ASP A 152 3.85 -24.83 -3.74
C ASP A 152 4.27 -23.62 -2.85
N VAL A 153 3.86 -23.61 -1.58
CA VAL A 153 4.12 -22.49 -0.64
C VAL A 153 5.58 -22.37 -0.18
N ASP A 154 6.38 -23.44 -0.29
CA ASP A 154 7.76 -23.54 0.17
C ASP A 154 8.76 -23.86 -0.97
N THR A 155 8.29 -24.13 -2.19
CA THR A 155 9.12 -24.48 -3.36
C THR A 155 8.93 -23.49 -4.51
N GLY A 156 10.02 -22.87 -4.96
CA GLY A 156 10.04 -21.95 -6.10
C GLY A 156 11.44 -21.68 -6.67
N THR A 157 11.48 -21.00 -7.82
CA THR A 157 12.70 -20.61 -8.55
C THR A 157 12.71 -19.12 -8.88
N GLY A 158 13.90 -18.58 -9.17
CA GLY A 158 14.11 -17.15 -9.37
C GLY A 158 13.79 -16.34 -8.13
N LEU A 159 14.38 -16.74 -6.99
CA LEU A 159 14.23 -16.08 -5.69
C LEU A 159 14.78 -14.64 -5.73
N PHE A 160 14.01 -13.67 -5.26
CA PHE A 160 14.45 -12.30 -5.05
C PHE A 160 13.89 -11.69 -3.73
N PRO A 161 14.72 -11.05 -2.90
CA PRO A 161 16.18 -11.02 -2.99
C PRO A 161 16.81 -12.39 -2.67
N THR A 162 18.01 -12.62 -3.18
CA THR A 162 18.82 -13.77 -2.79
C THR A 162 19.43 -13.56 -1.40
N ALA A 163 19.79 -14.65 -0.71
CA ALA A 163 20.42 -14.60 0.61
C ALA A 163 21.76 -13.84 0.61
N ALA A 164 22.47 -13.79 -0.54
CA ALA A 164 23.71 -13.05 -0.68
C ALA A 164 23.50 -11.52 -0.68
N GLN A 165 22.31 -11.04 -1.03
CA GLN A 165 21.99 -9.61 -1.09
C GLN A 165 21.39 -9.10 0.21
N VAL A 166 20.45 -9.86 0.74
CA VAL A 166 19.74 -9.57 1.97
C VAL A 166 19.61 -10.87 2.73
N THR A 167 20.34 -10.99 3.84
CA THR A 167 20.33 -12.20 4.68
C THR A 167 18.93 -12.53 5.17
N GLU A 168 18.12 -11.50 5.43
CA GLU A 168 16.82 -11.64 6.09
C GLU A 168 15.79 -10.71 5.48
N SER A 169 14.92 -11.22 4.61
CA SER A 169 13.88 -10.41 3.97
C SER A 169 12.58 -10.45 4.75
N ARG A 170 12.18 -9.30 5.31
CA ARG A 170 11.02 -9.24 6.21
C ARG A 170 10.32 -7.89 6.26
N TRP A 171 9.11 -7.92 6.79
CA TRP A 171 8.33 -6.75 7.20
C TRP A 171 8.02 -6.82 8.70
N LEU A 172 8.25 -5.71 9.39
CA LEU A 172 7.88 -5.56 10.80
C LEU A 172 6.37 -5.34 10.91
N LYS A 173 5.68 -6.21 11.65
CA LYS A 173 4.24 -6.06 11.92
C LYS A 173 4.00 -5.33 13.23
N SER A 174 4.79 -5.64 14.25
CA SER A 174 4.66 -5.10 15.61
C SER A 174 6.01 -5.15 16.29
N TYR A 175 6.37 -4.11 17.05
CA TYR A 175 7.57 -4.13 17.87
C TYR A 175 7.50 -5.17 19.01
N VAL A 176 6.29 -5.50 19.48
CA VAL A 176 6.07 -6.44 20.59
C VAL A 176 5.19 -7.62 20.17
N THR A 177 5.45 -8.80 20.73
CA THR A 177 4.56 -9.96 20.60
C THR A 177 3.33 -9.75 21.49
N SER A 178 2.23 -9.30 20.88
CA SER A 178 0.99 -9.01 21.61
C SER A 178 -0.21 -9.06 20.68
N THR A 179 -1.41 -9.13 21.28
CA THR A 179 -2.69 -9.00 20.58
C THR A 179 -3.12 -7.55 20.38
N ALA A 180 -2.31 -6.57 20.81
CA ALA A 180 -2.64 -5.16 20.65
C ALA A 180 -2.73 -4.78 19.17
N ALA A 181 -3.77 -4.03 18.83
CA ALA A 181 -4.01 -3.63 17.44
C ALA A 181 -2.95 -2.64 16.96
N ILE A 182 -2.36 -2.94 15.81
CA ILE A 182 -1.40 -2.11 15.11
C ILE A 182 -2.08 -1.38 13.96
N LYS A 183 -1.74 -0.10 13.79
CA LYS A 183 -2.26 0.70 12.66
C LYS A 183 -1.60 0.26 11.37
N TRP A 184 -2.41 0.07 10.34
CA TRP A 184 -1.96 -0.27 9.00
C TRP A 184 -2.81 0.45 7.95
N ARG A 185 -2.24 0.61 6.75
CA ARG A 185 -2.92 1.02 5.53
C ARG A 185 -2.40 0.17 4.38
N LEU A 186 -3.30 -0.27 3.51
CA LEU A 186 -2.94 -0.96 2.29
C LEU A 186 -3.59 -0.23 1.12
N PHE A 187 -2.80 0.05 0.10
CA PHE A 187 -3.22 0.65 -1.15
C PHE A 187 -2.83 -0.29 -2.28
N ALA A 188 -3.69 -0.53 -3.25
CA ALA A 188 -3.36 -1.43 -4.35
C ALA A 188 -4.04 -1.01 -5.65
N ASP A 189 -3.52 -1.56 -6.74
CA ASP A 189 -4.20 -1.70 -8.01
C ASP A 189 -4.12 -3.16 -8.48
N SER A 190 -4.42 -3.42 -9.76
CA SER A 190 -4.41 -4.77 -10.30
C SER A 190 -3.04 -5.45 -10.30
N ARG A 191 -1.94 -4.71 -10.16
CA ARG A 191 -0.57 -5.19 -10.46
C ARG A 191 0.46 -4.86 -9.39
N ALA A 192 0.18 -3.95 -8.44
CA ALA A 192 1.03 -3.67 -7.30
C ALA A 192 0.23 -3.25 -6.07
N PHE A 193 0.83 -3.43 -4.89
CA PHE A 193 0.30 -2.87 -3.65
C PHE A 193 1.40 -2.23 -2.80
N ILE A 194 0.96 -1.30 -1.97
CA ILE A 194 1.74 -0.59 -0.96
C ILE A 194 1.14 -0.87 0.40
N LEU A 195 1.98 -1.30 1.33
CA LEU A 195 1.63 -1.63 2.70
C LEU A 195 2.39 -0.71 3.65
N ALA A 196 1.65 0.07 4.43
CA ALA A 196 2.17 0.95 5.46
C ALA A 196 1.75 0.41 6.83
N ILE A 197 2.71 -0.03 7.64
CA ILE A 197 2.47 -0.52 9.00
C ILE A 197 3.18 0.42 9.97
N ALA A 198 2.50 0.82 11.04
CA ALA A 198 3.08 1.59 12.14
C ALA A 198 3.32 0.68 13.37
N PRO A 199 4.42 -0.11 13.39
CA PRO A 199 4.59 -1.20 14.34
C PRO A 199 4.90 -0.77 15.79
N GLY A 200 5.09 0.52 16.05
CA GLY A 200 5.72 1.01 17.27
C GLY A 200 7.24 0.77 17.28
N THR A 201 7.92 1.25 18.33
CA THR A 201 9.35 0.99 18.57
C THR A 201 9.61 0.73 20.06
N SER A 202 10.82 0.26 20.38
CA SER A 202 11.36 0.20 21.76
C SER A 202 11.35 1.55 22.48
N ILE A 203 11.45 2.64 21.75
CA ILE A 203 11.46 4.00 22.30
C ILE A 203 10.04 4.48 22.57
N ASN A 204 9.10 4.18 21.67
CA ASN A 204 7.71 4.58 21.78
C ASN A 204 6.79 3.56 21.11
N ALA A 205 6.02 2.81 21.91
CA ALA A 205 5.04 1.85 21.40
C ALA A 205 3.90 2.52 20.60
N ALA A 206 3.65 3.81 20.82
CA ALA A 206 2.66 4.62 20.08
C ALA A 206 3.26 5.31 18.84
N TYR A 207 4.50 4.98 18.44
CA TYR A 207 5.15 5.54 17.26
C TYR A 207 4.34 5.23 15.99
N THR A 208 3.97 6.28 15.23
CA THR A 208 3.03 6.19 14.12
C THR A 208 3.68 6.19 12.73
N ALA A 209 5.00 6.24 12.63
CA ALA A 209 5.64 6.21 11.32
C ALA A 209 5.41 4.85 10.66
N ALA A 210 4.99 4.89 9.41
CA ALA A 210 4.65 3.72 8.62
C ALA A 210 5.36 3.77 7.25
N PRO A 211 6.68 3.49 7.21
CA PRO A 211 7.42 3.40 5.96
C PRO A 211 6.75 2.44 4.98
N ALA A 212 6.74 2.82 3.72
CA ALA A 212 6.05 2.08 2.68
C ALA A 212 6.83 0.81 2.33
N ARG A 213 6.14 -0.33 2.46
CA ARG A 213 6.52 -1.61 1.85
C ARG A 213 5.65 -1.86 0.63
N GLY A 214 6.04 -2.81 -0.21
CA GLY A 214 5.22 -3.14 -1.35
C GLY A 214 5.81 -4.26 -2.20
N PHE A 215 4.95 -4.76 -3.07
CA PHE A 215 5.26 -5.77 -4.07
C PHE A 215 4.43 -5.53 -5.32
N GLY A 216 5.00 -5.84 -6.46
CA GLY A 216 4.29 -5.90 -7.74
C GLY A 216 5.06 -5.27 -8.88
N ASP A 217 4.35 -4.98 -9.96
CA ASP A 217 4.98 -4.47 -11.17
C ASP A 217 5.05 -2.96 -11.16
N PRO A 218 6.25 -2.37 -11.34
CA PRO A 218 6.41 -0.95 -11.45
C PRO A 218 6.01 -0.46 -12.86
N LEU A 219 6.18 0.82 -13.11
CA LEU A 219 5.95 1.45 -14.42
C LEU A 219 7.31 1.60 -15.13
N PRO A 220 7.68 0.68 -16.03
CA PRO A 220 8.99 0.71 -16.67
C PRO A 220 9.14 1.96 -17.56
N PHE A 221 10.36 2.49 -17.64
CA PHE A 221 10.70 3.53 -18.61
C PHE A 221 10.96 2.97 -20.01
N ASP A 222 11.16 1.65 -20.11
CA ASP A 222 11.27 0.97 -21.40
C ASP A 222 9.90 0.96 -22.10
N TRP A 223 9.89 1.47 -23.32
CA TRP A 223 8.68 1.54 -24.15
C TRP A 223 8.21 0.15 -24.60
N ALA A 224 9.12 -0.84 -24.64
CA ALA A 224 8.78 -2.24 -24.89
C ALA A 224 8.30 -2.98 -23.63
N GLY A 225 8.31 -2.33 -22.46
CA GLY A 225 8.03 -2.94 -21.16
C GLY A 225 9.26 -3.58 -20.52
N ASP A 226 9.10 -4.06 -19.28
CA ASP A 226 10.17 -4.74 -18.53
C ASP A 226 9.56 -5.84 -17.63
N PRO A 227 9.43 -7.08 -18.14
CA PRO A 227 8.83 -8.18 -17.40
C PRO A 227 9.67 -8.61 -16.18
N TRP A 228 10.92 -8.14 -16.10
CA TRP A 228 11.88 -8.48 -15.06
C TRP A 228 11.98 -7.42 -13.96
N SER A 229 11.08 -6.44 -13.97
CA SER A 229 11.11 -5.29 -13.07
C SER A 229 10.24 -5.43 -11.82
N THR A 230 9.52 -6.56 -11.63
CA THR A 230 8.71 -6.78 -10.42
C THR A 230 9.54 -6.50 -9.18
N PHE A 231 9.05 -5.58 -8.35
CA PHE A 231 9.78 -5.12 -7.18
C PHE A 231 9.27 -5.79 -5.91
N LEU A 232 10.17 -5.94 -4.94
CA LEU A 232 9.86 -6.28 -3.56
C LEU A 232 10.69 -5.39 -2.64
N SER A 233 10.00 -4.56 -1.85
CA SER A 233 10.60 -3.78 -0.77
C SER A 233 10.85 -4.69 0.43
N VAL A 234 12.07 -4.72 0.95
CA VAL A 234 12.43 -5.54 2.12
C VAL A 234 13.25 -4.78 3.14
N GLN A 235 13.00 -5.07 4.41
CA GLN A 235 13.97 -4.81 5.47
C GLN A 235 14.90 -6.02 5.60
N GLY A 236 16.21 -5.75 5.67
CA GLY A 236 17.29 -6.73 5.78
C GLY A 236 17.79 -7.01 7.19
N SER A 237 17.19 -6.39 8.21
CA SER A 237 17.68 -6.33 9.60
C SER A 237 16.60 -6.76 10.60
N VAL A 238 16.98 -7.40 11.71
CA VAL A 238 16.09 -7.81 12.82
C VAL A 238 15.79 -6.65 13.79
N VAL A 239 16.44 -5.51 13.57
CA VAL A 239 16.37 -4.37 14.47
C VAL A 239 15.11 -3.57 14.13
N GLU A 240 14.18 -3.40 15.09
CA GLU A 240 12.93 -2.68 14.79
C GLU A 240 13.15 -1.20 14.45
N THR A 241 14.22 -0.59 14.95
CA THR A 241 14.52 0.81 14.67
C THR A 241 14.98 0.99 13.24
N ASP A 242 15.22 -0.08 12.47
CA ASP A 242 15.62 -0.05 11.08
C ASP A 242 14.44 0.02 10.09
N LEU A 243 13.24 0.36 10.56
CA LEU A 243 12.01 0.33 9.78
C LEU A 243 12.02 1.13 8.47
N ALA A 244 12.87 2.16 8.33
CA ALA A 244 12.97 2.93 7.09
C ALA A 244 13.74 2.21 5.97
N ASN A 245 14.51 1.18 6.31
CA ASN A 245 15.43 0.56 5.34
C ASN A 245 14.68 -0.23 4.29
N GLY A 246 15.09 -0.03 3.02
CA GLY A 246 14.43 -0.63 1.86
C GLY A 246 13.00 -0.15 1.64
N ALA A 247 12.54 0.88 2.37
CA ALA A 247 11.21 1.46 2.16
C ALA A 247 11.15 2.23 0.85
N ILE A 248 9.95 2.32 0.28
CA ILE A 248 9.73 2.95 -1.03
C ILE A 248 9.22 4.39 -0.94
N ASP A 249 9.12 4.95 0.25
CA ASP A 249 8.68 6.34 0.50
C ASP A 249 9.84 7.34 0.72
N SER A 250 11.06 6.83 0.91
CA SER A 250 12.26 7.65 1.06
C SER A 250 13.36 7.19 0.10
N ALA A 251 14.21 8.12 -0.31
CA ALA A 251 15.35 7.80 -1.15
C ALA A 251 16.40 7.07 -0.30
N TYR A 252 16.45 5.74 -0.42
CA TYR A 252 17.37 4.89 0.32
C TYR A 252 18.25 4.09 -0.64
N THR A 253 19.56 4.11 -0.39
CA THR A 253 20.52 3.29 -1.14
C THR A 253 20.46 1.86 -0.65
N ALA A 254 20.39 0.90 -1.57
CA ALA A 254 20.34 -0.52 -1.26
C ALA A 254 21.54 -0.97 -0.41
N GLY A 255 21.30 -1.87 0.54
CA GLY A 255 22.36 -2.46 1.38
C GLY A 255 21.88 -3.70 2.12
N ALA A 256 22.78 -4.31 2.89
CA ALA A 256 22.49 -5.55 3.63
C ALA A 256 21.31 -5.41 4.63
N THR A 257 21.03 -4.18 5.08
CA THR A 257 19.98 -3.87 6.06
C THR A 257 18.63 -3.52 5.42
N GLY A 258 18.53 -3.43 4.09
CA GLY A 258 17.28 -3.26 3.35
C GLY A 258 17.48 -2.89 1.89
N ALA A 259 16.51 -3.25 1.06
CA ALA A 259 16.63 -3.21 -0.39
C ALA A 259 15.27 -3.02 -1.09
N LEU A 260 15.31 -2.50 -2.32
CA LEU A 260 14.29 -2.75 -3.32
C LEU A 260 14.80 -3.87 -4.22
N ALA A 261 14.40 -5.11 -3.95
CA ALA A 261 14.74 -6.22 -4.82
C ALA A 261 13.92 -6.11 -6.12
N LEU A 262 14.55 -6.38 -7.26
CA LEU A 262 13.89 -6.54 -8.56
C LEU A 262 13.97 -8.01 -8.96
N SER A 263 13.08 -8.54 -9.79
CA SER A 263 13.09 -9.99 -10.07
C SER A 263 14.32 -10.47 -10.83
N MET A 264 14.73 -9.77 -11.90
CA MET A 264 15.98 -10.02 -12.62
C MET A 264 16.57 -8.73 -13.18
N ASP A 265 17.80 -8.71 -13.68
CA ASP A 265 18.35 -7.57 -14.43
C ASP A 265 17.63 -7.38 -15.78
N ARG A 266 17.87 -6.24 -16.44
CA ARG A 266 17.20 -5.90 -17.71
C ARG A 266 17.51 -6.93 -18.81
N ALA A 267 18.71 -7.51 -18.79
CA ALA A 267 19.13 -8.54 -19.75
C ALA A 267 18.52 -9.93 -19.45
N GLY A 268 17.88 -10.13 -18.29
CA GLY A 268 17.35 -11.43 -17.85
C GLY A 268 18.42 -12.47 -17.54
N ALA A 269 19.67 -12.04 -17.32
CA ALA A 269 20.82 -12.90 -17.09
C ALA A 269 21.14 -13.07 -15.59
N ASN A 270 20.86 -12.05 -14.77
CA ASN A 270 21.13 -12.07 -13.34
C ASN A 270 19.83 -12.00 -12.54
N VAL A 271 19.57 -13.04 -11.75
CA VAL A 271 18.45 -13.05 -10.81
C VAL A 271 18.71 -12.05 -9.71
N SER A 272 17.69 -11.26 -9.40
CA SER A 272 17.67 -10.34 -8.29
C SER A 272 18.81 -9.30 -8.30
N PRO A 273 18.68 -8.18 -9.01
CA PRO A 273 19.55 -7.03 -8.78
C PRO A 273 19.18 -6.34 -7.47
N ASN A 274 20.16 -5.98 -6.63
CA ASN A 274 19.91 -5.22 -5.40
C ASN A 274 19.63 -3.75 -5.78
N GLY A 275 18.35 -3.44 -5.99
CA GLY A 275 17.92 -2.13 -6.46
C GLY A 275 17.80 -1.10 -5.34
N SER A 276 17.80 0.16 -5.74
CA SER A 276 17.61 1.31 -4.84
C SER A 276 16.38 2.11 -5.22
N VAL A 277 15.87 2.88 -4.27
CA VAL A 277 14.78 3.83 -4.52
C VAL A 277 15.33 5.24 -4.46
N ARG A 278 14.99 6.07 -5.45
CA ARG A 278 15.43 7.48 -5.50
C ARG A 278 14.30 8.39 -5.96
N THR A 279 14.48 9.68 -5.73
CA THR A 279 13.61 10.76 -6.19
C THR A 279 14.27 11.53 -7.34
N LEU A 280 13.50 12.29 -8.11
CA LEU A 280 14.06 13.16 -9.18
C LEU A 280 14.87 14.34 -8.62
N THR A 281 14.62 14.72 -7.38
CA THR A 281 15.28 15.86 -6.73
C THR A 281 16.68 15.56 -6.22
N GLY A 282 17.11 14.29 -6.27
CA GLY A 282 18.37 13.84 -5.70
C GLY A 282 18.39 13.86 -4.16
N GLY A 283 19.37 13.14 -3.58
CA GLY A 283 19.58 13.08 -2.12
C GLY A 283 18.80 11.97 -1.41
N ALA A 284 19.34 11.48 -0.29
CA ALA A 284 18.72 10.48 0.58
C ALA A 284 17.95 11.16 1.72
N ASN A 285 16.74 11.64 1.43
CA ASN A 285 15.93 12.39 2.39
C ASN A 285 14.61 11.69 2.70
N VAL A 286 14.10 11.91 3.92
CA VAL A 286 12.74 11.51 4.30
C VAL A 286 11.75 12.44 3.62
N SER A 287 10.71 11.86 3.00
CA SER A 287 9.62 12.63 2.40
C SER A 287 8.98 13.56 3.42
N GLY A 288 8.72 14.81 3.05
CA GLY A 288 8.10 15.81 3.94
C GLY A 288 9.06 16.39 4.99
N ALA A 289 10.32 15.97 5.00
CA ALA A 289 11.39 16.50 5.85
C ALA A 289 12.67 16.78 5.04
N SER A 290 12.48 17.17 3.78
CA SER A 290 13.56 17.50 2.87
C SER A 290 13.66 19.01 2.70
N ALA A 291 14.86 19.56 2.82
CA ALA A 291 15.09 20.99 2.59
C ALA A 291 15.30 21.34 1.10
N THR A 292 15.22 20.37 0.18
CA THR A 292 15.56 20.58 -1.24
C THR A 292 14.78 21.72 -1.88
N PHE A 293 13.48 21.84 -1.60
CA PHE A 293 12.64 22.97 -2.03
C PHE A 293 12.19 23.86 -0.85
N GLY A 294 12.95 23.87 0.24
CA GLY A 294 12.65 24.70 1.42
C GLY A 294 11.50 24.19 2.28
N ALA A 295 11.03 25.05 3.18
CA ALA A 295 9.92 24.75 4.10
C ALA A 295 8.60 25.30 3.55
N LEU A 296 7.54 24.50 3.62
CA LEU A 296 6.20 24.88 3.16
C LEU A 296 5.70 26.15 3.84
N ALA A 297 6.00 26.32 5.14
CA ALA A 297 5.62 27.50 5.92
C ALA A 297 6.25 28.81 5.39
N ASN A 298 7.39 28.72 4.69
CA ASN A 298 8.08 29.89 4.13
C ASN A 298 7.62 30.22 2.71
N ASP A 299 6.87 29.34 2.05
CA ASP A 299 6.36 29.51 0.69
C ASP A 299 5.00 30.23 0.68
N ALA A 300 4.91 31.32 1.46
CA ALA A 300 3.69 32.09 1.71
C ALA A 300 2.89 32.53 0.46
N PRO A 301 3.49 32.76 -0.74
CA PRO A 301 2.71 33.11 -1.93
C PRO A 301 1.97 31.92 -2.56
N ASN A 302 2.45 30.69 -2.38
CA ASN A 302 1.93 29.51 -3.10
C ASN A 302 1.41 28.38 -2.21
N GLY A 303 1.92 28.21 -0.98
CA GLY A 303 1.39 27.28 0.03
C GLY A 303 1.16 25.84 -0.46
N ARG A 304 1.83 25.42 -1.52
CA ARG A 304 1.56 24.18 -2.25
C ARG A 304 2.58 23.12 -1.88
N VAL A 305 2.09 21.90 -1.70
CA VAL A 305 2.94 20.71 -1.59
C VAL A 305 3.41 20.33 -2.98
N ILE A 306 4.72 20.35 -3.18
CA ILE A 306 5.38 19.86 -4.38
C ILE A 306 5.64 18.36 -4.20
N THR A 307 5.49 17.59 -5.27
CA THR A 307 5.75 16.15 -5.25
C THR A 307 6.68 15.73 -6.37
N THR A 308 7.42 14.65 -6.14
CA THR A 308 8.22 13.93 -7.14
C THR A 308 7.84 12.45 -7.10
N PRO A 309 7.80 11.75 -8.24
CA PRO A 309 7.66 10.30 -8.25
C PRO A 309 8.83 9.62 -7.53
N MET A 310 8.55 8.43 -7.02
CA MET A 310 9.56 7.49 -6.55
C MET A 310 10.03 6.59 -7.69
N LEU A 311 11.33 6.39 -7.81
CA LEU A 311 11.97 5.71 -8.93
C LEU A 311 12.74 4.49 -8.44
N ALA A 312 12.56 3.38 -9.15
CA ALA A 312 13.31 2.15 -8.98
C ALA A 312 14.57 2.18 -9.86
N PHE A 313 15.70 1.91 -9.24
CA PHE A 313 17.00 1.78 -9.89
C PHE A 313 17.52 0.36 -9.72
N ALA A 314 18.06 -0.22 -10.78
CA ALA A 314 18.92 -1.39 -10.70
C ALA A 314 20.32 -0.99 -10.16
N PRO A 315 21.20 -1.97 -9.85
CA PRO A 315 22.60 -1.73 -9.46
C PRO A 315 23.32 -0.78 -10.43
N ALA A 316 24.40 -0.16 -9.95
CA ALA A 316 25.16 0.86 -10.68
C ALA A 316 24.35 2.12 -11.06
N ALA A 317 23.25 2.40 -10.34
CA ALA A 317 22.37 3.55 -10.56
C ALA A 317 21.72 3.56 -11.96
N ASP A 318 21.40 2.39 -12.50
CA ASP A 318 20.62 2.25 -13.72
C ASP A 318 19.13 2.52 -13.46
N LEU A 319 18.58 3.55 -14.09
CA LEU A 319 17.16 3.94 -13.95
C LEU A 319 16.28 2.92 -14.67
N ARG A 320 15.33 2.32 -13.96
CA ARG A 320 14.53 1.23 -14.50
C ARG A 320 13.05 1.54 -14.64
N ALA A 321 12.43 2.02 -13.57
CA ALA A 321 11.00 2.19 -13.52
C ALA A 321 10.58 3.26 -12.52
N ARG A 322 9.34 3.75 -12.64
CA ARG A 322 8.65 4.53 -11.62
C ARG A 322 7.86 3.58 -10.72
N LEU A 323 7.95 3.76 -9.41
CA LEU A 323 7.12 3.02 -8.45
C LEU A 323 5.68 3.57 -8.49
N PRO A 324 4.67 2.69 -8.49
CA PRO A 324 3.28 3.12 -8.62
C PRO A 324 2.75 3.64 -7.27
N GLY A 325 1.85 4.63 -7.35
CA GLY A 325 1.09 5.15 -6.20
C GLY A 325 1.85 6.06 -5.23
N VAL A 326 3.12 5.77 -4.92
CA VAL A 326 3.89 6.52 -3.92
C VAL A 326 4.59 7.73 -4.53
N VAL A 327 4.39 8.90 -3.91
CA VAL A 327 5.10 10.13 -4.28
C VAL A 327 5.76 10.77 -3.05
N HIS A 328 6.93 11.36 -3.29
CA HIS A 328 7.76 11.99 -2.29
C HIS A 328 7.56 13.50 -2.28
N ILE A 329 7.62 14.09 -1.10
CA ILE A 329 7.57 15.53 -0.87
C ILE A 329 8.99 16.04 -0.59
N PRO A 330 9.64 16.75 -1.53
CA PRO A 330 10.98 17.30 -1.37
C PRO A 330 10.98 18.66 -0.63
N GLN A 331 10.04 18.85 0.29
CA GLN A 331 9.90 20.04 1.14
C GLN A 331 9.79 19.62 2.62
N THR A 332 10.11 20.54 3.53
CA THR A 332 9.77 20.38 4.95
C THR A 332 8.33 20.84 5.15
N VAL A 333 7.41 19.90 5.41
CA VAL A 333 5.98 20.22 5.58
C VAL A 333 5.56 20.38 7.03
N GLY A 334 6.29 19.77 7.97
CA GLY A 334 5.99 19.84 9.40
C GLY A 334 4.53 19.44 9.69
N ALA A 335 3.87 20.19 10.58
CA ALA A 335 2.49 19.92 10.98
C ALA A 335 1.42 20.38 9.95
N ALA A 336 1.83 21.02 8.84
CA ALA A 336 0.88 21.48 7.82
C ALA A 336 0.30 20.33 6.97
N VAL A 337 0.95 19.16 7.00
CA VAL A 337 0.42 17.92 6.43
C VAL A 337 0.58 16.83 7.48
N ALA A 338 -0.53 16.32 8.00
CA ALA A 338 -0.56 15.29 9.02
C ALA A 338 -0.86 13.90 8.44
N ASP A 339 -0.50 12.86 9.21
CA ASP A 339 -0.89 11.48 8.88
C ASP A 339 -2.41 11.36 8.74
N GLY A 340 -2.88 10.82 7.62
CA GLY A 340 -4.29 10.61 7.34
C GLY A 340 -4.95 11.73 6.52
N ASP A 341 -4.31 12.89 6.34
CA ASP A 341 -4.83 13.97 5.51
C ASP A 341 -5.07 13.51 4.07
N VAL A 342 -6.07 14.11 3.41
CA VAL A 342 -6.31 13.93 1.97
C VAL A 342 -6.02 15.25 1.28
N LEU A 343 -5.02 15.25 0.40
CA LEU A 343 -4.64 16.39 -0.39
C LEU A 343 -5.22 16.24 -1.79
N THR A 344 -5.70 17.35 -2.36
CA THR A 344 -6.12 17.40 -3.76
C THR A 344 -4.96 17.95 -4.59
N GLY A 345 -4.42 17.12 -5.47
CA GLY A 345 -3.41 17.51 -6.43
C GLY A 345 -4.02 17.88 -7.77
N ASN A 346 -3.45 18.90 -8.41
CA ASN A 346 -3.77 19.27 -9.79
C ASN A 346 -2.78 18.55 -10.72
N SER A 347 -3.23 17.49 -11.39
CA SER A 347 -2.45 16.84 -12.44
C SER A 347 -2.97 17.23 -13.82
N ALA A 348 -2.15 17.09 -14.85
CA ALA A 348 -2.60 17.29 -16.24
C ALA A 348 -3.74 16.33 -16.64
N ALA A 349 -3.88 15.19 -15.94
CA ALA A 349 -4.96 14.21 -16.12
C ALA A 349 -6.20 14.49 -15.24
N GLY A 350 -6.28 15.68 -14.61
CA GLY A 350 -7.37 16.07 -13.70
C GLY A 350 -6.98 16.04 -12.23
N ALA A 351 -7.97 16.26 -11.36
CA ALA A 351 -7.77 16.25 -9.92
C ALA A 351 -7.49 14.83 -9.42
N ARG A 352 -6.37 14.67 -8.69
CA ARG A 352 -6.01 13.43 -8.00
C ARG A 352 -6.02 13.65 -6.49
N LEU A 353 -6.41 12.62 -5.74
CA LEU A 353 -6.44 12.62 -4.30
C LEU A 353 -5.25 11.84 -3.78
N TYR A 354 -4.57 12.41 -2.79
CA TYR A 354 -3.38 11.84 -2.18
C TYR A 354 -3.60 11.67 -0.68
N LYS A 355 -3.40 10.46 -0.17
CA LYS A 355 -3.41 10.16 1.26
C LYS A 355 -2.03 10.41 1.84
N ALA A 356 -1.95 11.29 2.83
CA ALA A 356 -0.74 11.48 3.62
C ALA A 356 -0.52 10.31 4.59
N VAL A 357 0.70 9.80 4.64
CA VAL A 357 1.13 8.75 5.55
C VAL A 357 2.42 9.17 6.25
N ALA A 358 2.40 9.14 7.58
CA ALA A 358 3.58 9.43 8.39
C ALA A 358 4.72 8.45 8.07
N THR A 359 5.94 8.97 7.98
CA THR A 359 7.17 8.20 7.84
C THR A 359 8.26 8.78 8.74
N GLY A 360 9.36 8.06 8.89
CA GLY A 360 10.45 8.50 9.73
C GLY A 360 11.69 7.67 9.58
N THR A 361 12.78 8.20 10.14
CA THR A 361 14.06 7.51 10.24
C THR A 361 14.18 6.70 11.53
N ARG A 362 15.32 6.03 11.66
CA ARG A 362 15.64 5.13 12.76
C ARG A 362 15.70 5.84 14.11
N GLY A 363 15.18 5.15 15.14
CA GLY A 363 15.40 5.52 16.55
C GLY A 363 14.73 6.82 17.01
N GLN A 364 13.60 7.21 16.39
CA GLN A 364 12.86 8.42 16.75
C GLN A 364 11.63 8.10 17.60
N ALA A 365 11.22 9.04 18.45
CA ALA A 365 9.99 8.95 19.25
C ALA A 365 8.74 9.44 18.50
N LEU A 366 8.92 10.25 17.44
CA LEU A 366 7.86 10.84 16.61
C LEU A 366 8.22 10.74 15.12
N PRO A 367 7.24 10.60 14.21
CA PRO A 367 7.49 10.61 12.78
C PRO A 367 8.24 11.90 12.38
N SER A 368 9.23 11.77 11.51
CA SER A 368 10.01 12.93 11.06
C SER A 368 9.49 13.52 9.76
N GLY A 369 8.68 12.78 8.99
CA GLY A 369 8.15 13.25 7.72
C GLY A 369 6.84 12.57 7.31
N VAL A 370 6.41 12.84 6.08
CA VAL A 370 5.17 12.36 5.48
C VAL A 370 5.41 12.10 3.98
N TYR A 371 4.94 10.96 3.49
CA TYR A 371 4.82 10.69 2.06
C TYR A 371 3.35 10.65 1.66
N LEU A 372 3.11 10.69 0.35
CA LEU A 372 1.77 10.66 -0.20
C LEU A 372 1.58 9.39 -1.01
N VAL A 373 0.37 8.83 -0.92
CA VAL A 373 -0.08 7.73 -1.79
C VAL A 373 -1.29 8.19 -2.57
N ASP A 374 -1.26 8.04 -3.89
CA ASP A 374 -2.40 8.31 -4.76
C ASP A 374 -3.54 7.33 -4.47
N ILE A 375 -4.70 7.86 -4.06
CA ILE A 375 -5.92 7.10 -3.75
C ILE A 375 -7.03 7.32 -4.79
N THR A 376 -6.78 8.08 -5.84
CA THR A 376 -7.69 8.18 -6.99
C THR A 376 -7.64 6.91 -7.81
N GLY A 377 -6.42 6.49 -8.20
CA GLY A 377 -6.19 5.33 -9.06
C GLY A 377 -6.87 5.44 -10.45
N PRO A 378 -6.68 4.43 -11.33
CA PRO A 378 -5.59 3.46 -11.27
C PRO A 378 -4.23 4.17 -11.40
N TRP A 379 -3.16 3.51 -10.94
CA TRP A 379 -1.81 4.08 -10.99
C TRP A 379 -1.17 3.99 -12.38
N ARG A 380 -1.84 3.34 -13.32
CA ARG A 380 -1.34 2.92 -14.62
C ARG A 380 -2.42 3.01 -15.68
#